data_AF-A0A8J5V9B5-F1
#
_entry.id   AF-A0A8J5V9B5-F1
#
_cell.length_a   1.000
_cell.length_b   1.000
_cell.length_c   1.000
_cell.angle_alpha   90.00
_cell.angle_beta   90.00
_cell.angle_gamma   90.00
#
_symmetry.space_group_name_H-M   'P 1'
#
loop_
_entity.id
_entity.type
_entity.pdbx_description
1 polymer ?
#
loop_
_entity_poly.entity_id
_entity_poly.type
_entity_poly.pdbx_seq_one_letter_code
_entity_poly.pdbx_strand_id
1 'polypeptide(L)'
;MMATDRCHKSIGGMHSTVGGYSLHSIFFPNPRQEQRWRAAPRRCSAASAAAPQNPPPAPEAPRRRISSSWDPPRYHHHPQAFPFSVRELACSGLVSPQVAASVLDTLLVASGSPDSAFQVSAIVTQPPAAKNRGRKLMPSAVAQLALDRGFPEDLIFTPERAGEEAFLSDLKEVRPEICITAAYGNILPRRFLDIPQGGTVNIHPSLLPLYRGAAPVQRALQEGVSETGVSLAYTVRALDAGPVIACERFAVDEYIKATELLAILFNIGSKLLLHELPSILDGSAKEKAQPQDDSKSTHAPKVHMVWNIY
;
A
#
# COMPACT_ATOMS: atom_id res chain seq x y z
N MET A 1 -17.48 5.69 62.12
CA MET A 1 -18.50 6.73 61.97
C MET A 1 -18.43 7.18 60.51
N MET A 2 -19.43 6.92 59.65
CA MET A 2 -20.76 7.56 59.57
C MET A 2 -20.64 9.06 59.20
N ALA A 3 -21.33 9.62 58.21
CA ALA A 3 -22.42 9.15 57.31
C ALA A 3 -22.32 9.94 55.98
N THR A 4 -22.37 9.33 54.78
CA THR A 4 -23.54 8.97 53.93
C THR A 4 -24.56 10.08 53.61
N ASP A 5 -24.84 10.19 52.30
CA ASP A 5 -26.04 10.72 51.61
C ASP A 5 -26.46 12.20 51.68
N ARG A 6 -26.56 12.79 50.47
CA ARG A 6 -27.90 13.13 49.95
C ARG A 6 -27.99 13.12 48.42
N CYS A 7 -28.88 12.27 47.89
CA CYS A 7 -29.38 12.34 46.52
C CYS A 7 -30.70 13.14 46.50
N HIS A 8 -31.06 13.77 45.37
CA HIS A 8 -32.39 14.35 45.16
C HIS A 8 -32.93 14.03 43.76
N LYS A 9 -34.21 13.64 43.73
CA LYS A 9 -34.99 13.36 42.52
C LYS A 9 -35.78 14.60 42.12
N SER A 10 -36.12 14.70 40.84
CA SER A 10 -37.30 15.43 40.35
C SER A 10 -38.11 14.49 39.45
N ILE A 11 -39.45 14.57 39.49
CA ILE A 11 -40.38 13.66 38.81
C ILE A 11 -41.59 14.45 38.28
N GLY A 12 -41.99 14.15 37.04
CA GLY A 12 -43.17 14.69 36.31
C GLY A 12 -42.83 14.81 34.81
N GLY A 13 -43.63 14.37 33.82
CA GLY A 13 -45.05 13.93 33.83
C GLY A 13 -46.00 15.14 33.76
N MET A 14 -47.03 15.22 32.89
CA MET A 14 -47.60 14.33 31.84
C MET A 14 -48.27 15.23 30.75
N HIS A 15 -48.97 14.84 29.66
CA HIS A 15 -49.43 13.54 29.10
C HIS A 15 -49.79 13.70 27.59
N SER A 16 -49.72 12.63 26.77
CA SER A 16 -50.47 12.42 25.48
C SER A 16 -50.19 13.39 24.29
N THR A 17 -50.57 13.16 23.01
CA THR A 17 -51.52 12.19 22.39
C THR A 17 -51.17 11.81 20.93
N VAL A 18 -51.34 10.52 20.58
CA VAL A 18 -51.71 9.89 19.26
C VAL A 18 -51.29 10.52 17.90
N GLY A 19 -50.66 9.69 17.05
CA GLY A 19 -50.68 9.82 15.58
C GLY A 19 -49.54 9.04 14.88
N GLY A 20 -49.76 8.21 13.85
CA GLY A 20 -51.04 7.83 13.26
C GLY A 20 -51.04 7.09 11.91
N TYR A 21 -49.89 6.84 11.27
CA TYR A 21 -49.81 6.22 9.93
C TYR A 21 -48.56 5.35 9.78
N SER A 22 -48.42 4.39 8.86
CA SER A 22 -49.34 3.48 8.14
C SER A 22 -48.47 2.79 7.09
N LEU A 23 -48.46 1.46 7.00
CA LEU A 23 -47.73 0.74 5.93
C LEU A 23 -48.44 0.93 4.59
N HIS A 24 -47.71 1.21 3.51
CA HIS A 24 -48.17 0.96 2.14
C HIS A 24 -47.03 0.57 1.21
N SER A 25 -47.21 -0.57 0.54
CA SER A 25 -46.36 -1.03 -0.56
C SER A 25 -46.88 -0.47 -1.89
N ILE A 26 -46.00 0.02 -2.76
CA ILE A 26 -46.21 0.21 -4.21
C ILE A 26 -44.81 0.12 -4.85
N PHE A 27 -44.49 -0.95 -5.58
CA PHE A 27 -44.79 -1.26 -7.00
C PHE A 27 -43.87 -0.56 -8.01
N PHE A 28 -43.13 -1.37 -8.78
CA PHE A 28 -42.40 -0.95 -9.97
C PHE A 28 -43.34 -0.57 -11.12
N PRO A 29 -42.99 0.43 -11.94
CA PRO A 29 -43.37 0.49 -13.34
C PRO A 29 -42.19 0.12 -14.26
N ASN A 30 -42.45 -0.77 -15.23
CA ASN A 30 -41.57 -1.01 -16.39
C ASN A 30 -42.13 -0.22 -17.61
N PRO A 31 -41.61 -0.36 -18.84
CA PRO A 31 -40.97 0.72 -19.57
C PRO A 31 -41.88 1.42 -20.59
N ARG A 32 -41.27 2.24 -21.45
CA ARG A 32 -41.82 3.01 -22.60
C ARG A 32 -42.34 4.42 -22.26
N GLN A 33 -41.50 5.42 -22.51
CA GLN A 33 -41.80 6.36 -23.59
C GLN A 33 -40.57 6.53 -24.48
N GLU A 34 -40.81 6.83 -25.75
CA GLU A 34 -39.84 6.75 -26.83
C GLU A 34 -39.79 8.08 -27.60
N GLN A 35 -38.70 8.31 -28.33
CA GLN A 35 -38.57 9.28 -29.43
C GLN A 35 -38.84 10.78 -29.13
N ARG A 36 -37.74 11.55 -28.99
CA ARG A 36 -37.71 12.91 -29.56
C ARG A 36 -36.30 13.34 -30.03
N TRP A 37 -35.86 12.84 -31.18
CA TRP A 37 -34.62 13.32 -31.82
C TRP A 37 -34.66 13.28 -33.37
N ARG A 38 -34.83 14.47 -33.98
CA ARG A 38 -34.56 14.85 -35.38
C ARG A 38 -34.34 16.37 -35.38
N ALA A 39 -33.48 17.02 -36.17
CA ALA A 39 -32.52 16.58 -37.20
C ALA A 39 -31.16 17.31 -36.91
N ALA A 40 -30.10 17.37 -37.73
CA ALA A 40 -29.93 17.17 -39.18
C ALA A 40 -28.47 16.72 -39.50
N PRO A 41 -28.19 16.19 -40.71
CA PRO A 41 -26.91 15.55 -41.02
C PRO A 41 -25.83 16.50 -41.51
N ARG A 42 -24.55 16.13 -41.33
CA ARG A 42 -23.43 16.65 -42.11
C ARG A 42 -22.83 15.54 -42.97
N ARG A 43 -22.72 15.79 -44.27
CA ARG A 43 -21.94 14.95 -45.20
C ARG A 43 -20.46 15.27 -45.05
N CYS A 44 -19.60 14.25 -45.09
CA CYS A 44 -18.20 14.41 -45.44
C CYS A 44 -17.99 13.80 -46.83
N SER A 45 -17.68 14.63 -47.82
CA SER A 45 -17.23 14.19 -49.14
C SER A 45 -15.75 13.83 -49.10
N ALA A 46 -15.37 12.75 -49.78
CA ALA A 46 -13.96 12.43 -49.96
C ALA A 46 -13.26 13.52 -50.80
N ALA A 47 -12.05 13.89 -50.38
CA ALA A 47 -11.11 14.70 -51.16
C ALA A 47 -9.76 13.98 -51.14
N SER A 48 -9.07 13.93 -52.28
CA SER A 48 -7.79 13.23 -52.40
C SER A 48 -6.67 13.99 -51.67
N ALA A 49 -5.86 13.26 -50.89
CA ALA A 49 -4.65 13.79 -50.27
C ALA A 49 -3.43 13.05 -50.86
N ALA A 50 -2.48 13.81 -51.40
CA ALA A 50 -1.25 13.26 -51.98
C ALA A 50 -0.31 12.74 -50.89
N ALA A 51 0.53 11.75 -51.24
CA ALA A 51 1.51 11.18 -50.31
C ALA A 51 2.61 12.20 -49.95
N PRO A 52 3.06 12.28 -48.69
CA PRO A 52 4.18 13.11 -48.30
C PRO A 52 5.49 12.58 -48.89
N GLN A 53 6.30 13.47 -49.44
CA GLN A 53 7.64 13.15 -49.94
C GLN A 53 8.65 13.20 -48.78
N ASN A 54 9.58 12.25 -48.72
CA ASN A 54 10.62 12.24 -47.69
C ASN A 54 11.62 13.39 -47.91
N PRO A 55 12.05 14.11 -46.85
CA PRO A 55 13.14 15.07 -46.95
C PRO A 55 14.48 14.37 -47.20
N PRO A 56 15.47 15.05 -47.83
CA PRO A 56 16.79 14.48 -48.06
C PRO A 56 17.59 14.29 -46.75
N PRO A 57 18.54 13.35 -46.71
CA PRO A 57 19.35 13.08 -45.52
C PRO A 57 20.30 14.22 -45.17
N ALA A 58 20.51 14.44 -43.87
CA ALA A 58 21.51 15.38 -43.35
C ALA A 58 22.95 14.86 -43.54
N PRO A 59 23.96 15.76 -43.68
CA PRO A 59 25.35 15.36 -43.88
C PRO A 59 25.96 14.67 -42.64
N GLU A 60 26.86 13.70 -42.86
CA GLU A 60 27.57 12.98 -41.78
C GLU A 60 28.47 13.93 -40.95
N ALA A 61 28.33 13.85 -39.63
CA ALA A 61 29.26 14.46 -38.67
C ALA A 61 30.50 13.57 -38.47
N PRO A 62 31.69 14.14 -38.20
CA PRO A 62 32.95 13.39 -38.16
C PRO A 62 33.01 12.39 -36.99
N ARG A 63 33.35 11.13 -37.30
CA ARG A 63 33.41 10.01 -36.36
C ARG A 63 34.54 10.17 -35.34
N ARG A 64 34.26 10.74 -34.16
CA ARG A 64 35.18 10.66 -33.02
C ARG A 64 35.16 9.25 -32.42
N ARG A 65 36.34 8.64 -32.32
CA ARG A 65 36.58 7.32 -31.73
C ARG A 65 36.50 7.42 -30.20
N ILE A 66 35.33 7.16 -29.62
CA ILE A 66 35.17 7.11 -28.16
C ILE A 66 35.84 5.83 -27.65
N SER A 67 36.82 5.97 -26.76
CA SER A 67 37.48 4.86 -26.07
C SER A 67 36.57 4.28 -24.98
N SER A 68 36.41 2.95 -24.97
CA SER A 68 35.60 2.23 -23.98
C SER A 68 36.33 2.09 -22.64
N SER A 69 36.14 3.05 -21.74
CA SER A 69 36.56 2.97 -20.34
C SER A 69 35.58 3.74 -19.45
N TRP A 70 34.37 3.20 -19.29
CA TRP A 70 33.37 3.70 -18.35
C TRP A 70 33.52 2.95 -17.02
N ASP A 71 34.47 3.39 -16.20
CA ASP A 71 34.64 2.88 -14.83
C ASP A 71 33.40 3.30 -14.00
N PRO A 72 32.63 2.38 -13.39
CA PRO A 72 31.52 2.76 -12.53
C PRO A 72 32.05 3.50 -11.28
N PRO A 73 31.28 4.45 -10.73
CA PRO A 73 31.73 5.22 -9.56
C PRO A 73 31.99 4.28 -8.38
N ARG A 74 33.25 4.20 -7.95
CA ARG A 74 33.66 3.40 -6.80
C ARG A 74 33.12 4.08 -5.54
N TYR A 75 32.17 3.44 -4.87
CA TYR A 75 31.70 3.89 -3.56
C TYR A 75 32.83 3.76 -2.54
N HIS A 76 33.57 4.85 -2.34
CA HIS A 76 34.59 4.95 -1.31
C HIS A 76 33.89 4.99 0.06
N HIS A 77 33.96 3.88 0.81
CA HIS A 77 33.52 3.84 2.20
C HIS A 77 34.31 4.84 3.04
N HIS A 78 33.70 5.98 3.36
CA HIS A 78 34.15 6.85 4.44
C HIS A 78 33.59 6.32 5.77
N PRO A 79 34.44 5.88 6.72
CA PRO A 79 33.98 5.45 8.03
C PRO A 79 33.71 6.67 8.93
N GLN A 80 32.54 7.29 8.77
CA GLN A 80 31.94 8.14 9.81
C GLN A 80 30.65 7.48 10.27
N ALA A 81 30.56 7.24 11.59
CA ALA A 81 29.49 6.44 12.18
C ALA A 81 28.24 7.29 12.39
N PHE A 82 27.27 7.17 11.48
CA PHE A 82 25.89 7.54 11.73
C PHE A 82 25.24 6.44 12.59
N PRO A 83 24.61 6.76 13.74
CA PRO A 83 24.33 5.76 14.79
C PRO A 83 23.08 4.87 14.58
N PHE A 84 22.46 4.87 13.39
CA PHE A 84 21.22 4.11 13.12
C PHE A 84 21.18 3.60 11.66
N SER A 85 20.55 2.44 11.41
CA SER A 85 20.22 2.01 10.05
C SER A 85 18.90 1.22 9.94
N VAL A 86 17.80 1.85 9.49
CA VAL A 86 16.58 1.12 9.06
C VAL A 86 16.94 0.25 7.86
N ARG A 87 16.77 -1.06 7.99
CA ARG A 87 17.25 -2.05 7.03
C ARG A 87 16.11 -2.90 6.49
N GLU A 88 15.68 -2.56 5.27
CA GLU A 88 14.79 -3.32 4.36
C GLU A 88 13.27 -3.10 4.47
N LEU A 89 12.63 -3.17 3.29
CA LEU A 89 11.20 -3.17 3.02
C LEU A 89 10.82 -4.46 2.25
N ALA A 90 9.80 -5.17 2.69
CA ALA A 90 9.24 -6.36 2.06
C ALA A 90 7.83 -6.10 1.46
N CYS A 91 7.65 -6.39 0.16
CA CYS A 91 6.49 -5.93 -0.63
C CYS A 91 5.99 -6.98 -1.65
N SER A 92 4.67 -7.28 -1.74
CA SER A 92 4.24 -8.47 -2.52
C SER A 92 2.80 -8.62 -3.05
N GLY A 93 1.72 -8.31 -2.31
CA GLY A 93 0.49 -9.13 -2.38
C GLY A 93 -0.86 -8.44 -2.53
N LEU A 94 -1.60 -8.81 -3.59
CA LEU A 94 -3.04 -8.56 -3.92
C LEU A 94 -3.52 -7.11 -4.03
N VAL A 95 -3.04 -6.23 -3.15
CA VAL A 95 -2.87 -4.82 -3.41
C VAL A 95 -2.04 -4.64 -4.70
N SER A 96 -2.30 -3.58 -5.46
CA SER A 96 -1.63 -3.33 -6.75
C SER A 96 -0.10 -3.25 -6.53
N PRO A 97 0.73 -4.11 -7.16
CA PRO A 97 2.18 -4.16 -6.90
C PRO A 97 2.92 -2.82 -7.05
N GLN A 98 2.31 -1.90 -7.80
CA GLN A 98 2.75 -0.53 -8.04
C GLN A 98 2.74 0.35 -6.76
N VAL A 99 1.80 0.18 -5.83
CA VAL A 99 1.81 1.01 -4.59
C VAL A 99 2.92 0.56 -3.65
N ALA A 100 3.21 -0.73 -3.62
CA ALA A 100 4.32 -1.30 -2.88
C ALA A 100 5.68 -0.83 -3.45
N ALA A 101 5.76 -0.67 -4.77
CA ALA A 101 6.88 0.01 -5.43
C ALA A 101 6.93 1.52 -5.10
N SER A 102 5.78 2.21 -5.01
CA SER A 102 5.75 3.64 -4.59
C SER A 102 6.22 3.86 -3.14
N VAL A 103 6.02 2.88 -2.24
CA VAL A 103 6.61 2.91 -0.89
C VAL A 103 8.12 2.70 -0.96
N LEU A 104 8.60 1.75 -1.75
CA LEU A 104 10.04 1.55 -2.00
C LEU A 104 10.68 2.83 -2.56
N ASP A 105 10.06 3.47 -3.55
CA ASP A 105 10.52 4.75 -4.13
C ASP A 105 10.74 5.81 -3.02
N THR A 106 9.71 6.00 -2.20
CA THR A 106 9.72 6.96 -1.08
C THR A 106 10.87 6.68 -0.10
N LEU A 107 11.09 5.40 0.24
CA LEU A 107 12.16 4.99 1.15
C LEU A 107 13.56 5.08 0.53
N LEU A 108 13.73 4.73 -0.75
CA LEU A 108 15.01 4.87 -1.46
C LEU A 108 15.40 6.36 -1.55
N VAL A 109 14.47 7.23 -1.96
CA VAL A 109 14.70 8.69 -2.05
C VAL A 109 15.06 9.29 -0.69
N ALA A 110 14.33 8.92 0.38
CA ALA A 110 14.66 9.38 1.74
C ALA A 110 16.01 8.84 2.23
N SER A 111 16.34 7.57 1.94
CA SER A 111 17.63 6.96 2.31
C SER A 111 18.85 7.56 1.58
N GLY A 112 18.63 8.18 0.42
CA GLY A 112 19.68 8.89 -0.33
C GLY A 112 19.99 10.31 0.18
N SER A 113 19.30 10.79 1.22
CA SER A 113 19.60 12.10 1.82
C SER A 113 20.89 12.08 2.63
N PRO A 114 21.76 13.11 2.57
CA PRO A 114 22.96 13.20 3.41
C PRO A 114 22.66 13.14 4.92
N ASP A 115 21.51 13.67 5.34
CA ASP A 115 21.04 13.68 6.73
C ASP A 115 20.15 12.47 7.07
N SER A 116 20.17 11.41 6.25
CA SER A 116 19.33 10.24 6.49
C SER A 116 19.78 9.42 7.70
N ALA A 117 18.84 9.13 8.59
CA ALA A 117 19.03 8.17 9.68
C ALA A 117 18.98 6.70 9.21
N PHE A 118 18.97 6.42 7.89
CA PHE A 118 18.83 5.05 7.39
C PHE A 118 19.28 4.76 5.95
N GLN A 119 19.48 3.46 5.67
CA GLN A 119 19.84 2.92 4.36
C GLN A 119 19.09 1.61 4.07
N VAL A 120 18.32 1.55 2.98
CA VAL A 120 17.72 0.30 2.49
C VAL A 120 18.83 -0.69 2.13
N SER A 121 18.97 -1.78 2.90
CA SER A 121 20.07 -2.74 2.77
C SER A 121 19.76 -3.95 1.90
N ALA A 122 18.48 -4.27 1.71
CA ALA A 122 17.98 -5.33 0.85
C ALA A 122 16.49 -5.07 0.52
N ILE A 123 15.92 -5.84 -0.41
CA ILE A 123 14.52 -5.72 -0.84
C ILE A 123 13.89 -7.12 -1.05
N VAL A 124 13.00 -7.55 -0.15
CA VAL A 124 12.19 -8.78 -0.33
C VAL A 124 10.96 -8.51 -1.21
N THR A 125 10.79 -9.29 -2.27
CA THR A 125 9.56 -9.29 -3.07
C THR A 125 9.19 -10.68 -3.60
N GLN A 126 8.23 -10.76 -4.51
CA GLN A 126 7.76 -12.02 -5.10
C GLN A 126 8.64 -12.47 -6.28
N PRO A 127 8.75 -13.80 -6.52
CA PRO A 127 9.37 -14.37 -7.72
C PRO A 127 8.88 -13.74 -9.03
N PRO A 128 9.72 -13.68 -10.07
CA PRO A 128 9.30 -13.29 -11.41
C PRO A 128 8.10 -14.11 -11.92
N ALA A 129 7.02 -13.44 -12.29
CA ALA A 129 5.77 -14.07 -12.69
C ALA A 129 5.51 -13.91 -14.19
N ALA A 130 4.84 -14.89 -14.80
CA ALA A 130 4.45 -14.84 -16.19
C ALA A 130 3.37 -13.75 -16.42
N LYS A 131 3.71 -12.69 -17.15
CA LYS A 131 2.81 -11.56 -17.44
C LYS A 131 2.54 -11.45 -18.94
N ASN A 132 1.43 -10.76 -19.26
CA ASN A 132 0.96 -10.43 -20.62
C ASN A 132 0.62 -11.65 -21.50
N ARG A 133 -0.06 -11.38 -22.64
CA ARG A 133 -0.22 -12.39 -23.70
C ARG A 133 1.18 -12.73 -24.24
N GLY A 134 1.57 -14.00 -24.15
CA GLY A 134 2.94 -14.47 -24.41
C GLY A 134 3.67 -15.04 -23.19
N ARG A 135 3.13 -14.88 -21.97
CA ARG A 135 3.65 -15.51 -20.73
C ARG A 135 5.13 -15.24 -20.41
N LYS A 136 5.70 -14.11 -20.86
CA LYS A 136 7.08 -13.74 -20.51
C LYS A 136 7.20 -13.61 -18.99
N LEU A 137 8.18 -14.27 -18.38
CA LEU A 137 8.54 -14.03 -16.98
C LEU A 137 9.00 -12.57 -16.84
N MET A 138 8.44 -11.87 -15.86
CA MET A 138 8.79 -10.50 -15.54
C MET A 138 8.92 -10.33 -14.02
N PRO A 139 9.87 -9.51 -13.55
CA PRO A 139 10.03 -9.21 -12.12
C PRO A 139 8.74 -8.62 -11.52
N SER A 140 8.67 -8.58 -10.19
CA SER A 140 7.66 -7.77 -9.49
C SER A 140 7.86 -6.28 -9.83
N ALA A 141 6.85 -5.44 -9.60
CA ALA A 141 7.01 -3.99 -9.82
C ALA A 141 8.07 -3.38 -8.86
N VAL A 142 8.30 -4.03 -7.72
CA VAL A 142 9.26 -3.64 -6.69
C VAL A 142 10.68 -3.98 -7.14
N ALA A 143 10.91 -5.21 -7.61
CA ALA A 143 12.19 -5.63 -8.18
C ALA A 143 12.55 -4.84 -9.44
N GLN A 144 11.58 -4.55 -10.33
CA GLN A 144 11.84 -3.70 -11.49
C GLN A 144 12.27 -2.29 -11.06
N LEU A 145 11.53 -1.64 -10.15
CA LEU A 145 11.92 -0.32 -9.65
C LEU A 145 13.28 -0.32 -8.96
N ALA A 146 13.61 -1.35 -8.19
CA ALA A 146 14.91 -1.48 -7.54
C ALA A 146 16.06 -1.50 -8.58
N LEU A 147 15.95 -2.34 -9.60
CA LEU A 147 16.91 -2.42 -10.70
C LEU A 147 16.96 -1.13 -11.52
N ASP A 148 15.81 -0.50 -11.80
CA ASP A 148 15.71 0.79 -12.50
C ASP A 148 16.36 1.95 -11.69
N ARG A 149 16.55 1.78 -10.38
CA ARG A 149 17.26 2.70 -9.48
C ARG A 149 18.72 2.30 -9.22
N GLY A 150 19.22 1.23 -9.85
CA GLY A 150 20.59 0.74 -9.68
C GLY A 150 20.84 0.07 -8.33
N PHE A 151 19.80 -0.44 -7.67
CA PHE A 151 19.94 -1.24 -6.45
C PHE A 151 20.62 -2.59 -6.77
N PRO A 152 21.55 -3.10 -5.95
CA PRO A 152 22.28 -4.35 -6.25
C PRO A 152 21.34 -5.56 -6.36
N GLU A 153 21.46 -6.33 -7.43
CA GLU A 153 20.57 -7.47 -7.74
C GLU A 153 20.72 -8.62 -6.73
N ASP A 154 21.93 -8.80 -6.18
CA ASP A 154 22.26 -9.73 -5.10
C ASP A 154 21.60 -9.39 -3.75
N LEU A 155 21.06 -8.18 -3.61
CA LEU A 155 20.31 -7.71 -2.44
C LEU A 155 18.79 -7.65 -2.70
N ILE A 156 18.29 -8.22 -3.80
CA ILE A 156 16.85 -8.31 -4.13
C ILE A 156 16.37 -9.77 -3.94
N PHE A 157 15.87 -10.08 -2.74
CA PHE A 157 15.39 -11.42 -2.42
C PHE A 157 14.02 -11.71 -3.02
N THR A 158 13.87 -12.85 -3.70
CA THR A 158 12.58 -13.30 -4.25
C THR A 158 12.19 -14.72 -3.83
N PRO A 159 12.04 -15.00 -2.51
CA PRO A 159 11.59 -16.31 -2.03
C PRO A 159 10.12 -16.57 -2.41
N GLU A 160 9.74 -17.81 -2.70
CA GLU A 160 8.33 -18.16 -2.87
C GLU A 160 7.56 -17.95 -1.55
N ARG A 161 8.23 -18.24 -0.43
CA ARG A 161 7.70 -18.25 0.93
C ARG A 161 8.72 -17.58 1.87
N ALA A 162 8.25 -16.68 2.74
CA ALA A 162 9.05 -16.07 3.82
C ALA A 162 9.55 -17.05 4.92
N GLY A 163 9.57 -18.36 4.63
CA GLY A 163 10.03 -19.46 5.45
C GLY A 163 10.96 -20.44 4.70
N GLU A 164 11.57 -20.02 3.60
CA GLU A 164 12.70 -20.74 3.00
C GLU A 164 13.96 -20.53 3.85
N GLU A 165 14.65 -21.60 4.24
CA GLU A 165 15.77 -21.48 5.18
C GLU A 165 17.04 -20.89 4.54
N ALA A 166 17.20 -21.00 3.21
CA ALA A 166 18.24 -20.28 2.47
C ALA A 166 18.03 -18.76 2.57
N PHE A 167 16.88 -18.26 2.11
CA PHE A 167 16.47 -16.85 2.26
C PHE A 167 16.57 -16.35 3.71
N LEU A 168 16.14 -17.16 4.69
CA LEU A 168 16.29 -16.79 6.11
C LEU A 168 17.72 -16.89 6.63
N SER A 169 18.66 -17.53 5.93
CA SER A 169 20.10 -17.44 6.21
C SER A 169 20.64 -16.11 5.65
N ASP A 170 20.39 -15.84 4.37
CA ASP A 170 20.84 -14.64 3.67
C ASP A 170 20.35 -13.37 4.40
N LEU A 171 19.09 -13.34 4.82
CA LEU A 171 18.50 -12.24 5.59
C LEU A 171 19.13 -12.07 6.99
N LYS A 172 19.64 -13.13 7.64
CA LYS A 172 20.39 -13.02 8.89
C LYS A 172 21.79 -12.42 8.65
N GLU A 173 22.37 -12.60 7.46
CA GLU A 173 23.67 -12.02 7.10
C GLU A 173 23.57 -10.53 6.77
N VAL A 174 22.46 -10.08 6.16
CA VAL A 174 22.10 -8.65 6.00
C VAL A 174 21.94 -7.93 7.36
N ARG A 175 21.57 -8.68 8.41
CA ARG A 175 21.35 -8.19 9.80
C ARG A 175 20.43 -6.97 9.85
N PRO A 176 19.16 -7.09 9.43
CA PRO A 176 18.24 -5.96 9.46
C PRO A 176 17.95 -5.52 10.90
N GLU A 177 18.00 -4.22 11.19
CA GLU A 177 17.53 -3.68 12.47
C GLU A 177 16.01 -3.75 12.56
N ILE A 178 15.32 -3.41 11.46
CA ILE A 178 13.85 -3.42 11.33
C ILE A 178 13.45 -3.70 9.89
N CYS A 179 12.53 -4.64 9.67
CA CYS A 179 11.86 -4.81 8.38
C CYS A 179 10.56 -3.99 8.29
N ILE A 180 10.34 -3.28 7.21
CA ILE A 180 9.03 -2.67 6.89
C ILE A 180 8.24 -3.62 5.98
N THR A 181 6.91 -3.69 6.09
CA THR A 181 6.06 -4.32 5.07
C THR A 181 5.05 -3.33 4.49
N ALA A 182 4.88 -3.35 3.17
CA ALA A 182 3.80 -2.63 2.49
C ALA A 182 3.05 -3.59 1.56
N ALA A 183 1.90 -4.07 2.03
CA ALA A 183 1.15 -5.17 1.44
C ALA A 183 2.04 -6.36 1.04
N TYR A 184 2.59 -7.06 2.03
CA TYR A 184 3.34 -8.29 1.81
C TYR A 184 2.39 -9.50 1.80
N GLY A 185 2.45 -10.35 0.76
CA GLY A 185 1.49 -11.43 0.52
C GLY A 185 1.81 -12.77 1.18
N ASN A 186 3.02 -12.94 1.71
CA ASN A 186 3.43 -14.15 2.42
C ASN A 186 3.22 -13.98 3.93
N ILE A 187 2.65 -15.01 4.58
CA ILE A 187 2.54 -15.05 6.04
C ILE A 187 3.94 -15.15 6.64
N LEU A 188 4.32 -14.18 7.48
CA LEU A 188 5.63 -14.14 8.14
C LEU A 188 5.70 -15.20 9.26
N PRO A 189 6.61 -16.20 9.17
CA PRO A 189 6.80 -17.16 10.25
C PRO A 189 7.55 -16.51 11.42
N ARG A 190 7.47 -17.11 12.62
CA ARG A 190 8.14 -16.58 13.80
C ARG A 190 9.67 -16.39 13.60
N ARG A 191 10.33 -17.35 12.93
CA ARG A 191 11.76 -17.27 12.53
C ARG A 191 12.11 -16.19 11.49
N PHE A 192 11.14 -15.49 10.90
CA PHE A 192 11.38 -14.23 10.17
C PHE A 192 11.27 -13.05 11.16
N LEU A 193 10.18 -13.01 11.93
CA LEU A 193 9.89 -11.93 12.89
C LEU A 193 10.92 -11.80 14.02
N ASP A 194 11.70 -12.86 14.29
CA ASP A 194 12.81 -12.88 15.26
C ASP A 194 14.15 -12.36 14.69
N ILE A 195 14.26 -12.10 13.38
CA ILE A 195 15.51 -11.59 12.78
C ILE A 195 15.70 -10.08 13.09
N PRO A 196 14.75 -9.18 12.77
CA PRO A 196 14.90 -7.77 13.08
C PRO A 196 14.60 -7.45 14.55
N GLN A 197 15.59 -6.93 15.28
CA GLN A 197 15.45 -6.63 16.72
C GLN A 197 14.50 -5.45 17.00
N GLY A 198 14.43 -4.47 16.09
CA GLY A 198 13.41 -3.41 16.04
C GLY A 198 12.00 -3.95 15.75
N GLY A 199 11.90 -5.17 15.20
CA GLY A 199 10.67 -5.85 14.83
C GLY A 199 10.34 -5.73 13.35
N THR A 200 9.09 -6.00 12.99
CA THR A 200 8.56 -5.74 11.64
C THR A 200 7.40 -4.75 11.73
N VAL A 201 7.31 -3.76 10.85
CA VAL A 201 6.24 -2.74 10.86
C VAL A 201 5.48 -2.73 9.53
N ASN A 202 4.16 -2.95 9.57
CA ASN A 202 3.28 -2.98 8.41
C ASN A 202 2.59 -1.64 8.19
N ILE A 203 2.58 -1.17 6.93
CA ILE A 203 1.66 -0.15 6.44
C ILE A 203 0.35 -0.86 6.04
N HIS A 204 -0.67 -0.77 6.89
CA HIS A 204 -1.97 -1.40 6.67
C HIS A 204 -3.04 -0.36 6.28
N PRO A 205 -3.64 -0.42 5.08
CA PRO A 205 -4.57 0.60 4.59
C PRO A 205 -6.00 0.41 5.13
N SER A 206 -6.13 0.46 6.45
CA SER A 206 -7.38 0.73 7.20
C SER A 206 -7.05 1.38 8.55
N LEU A 207 -8.08 1.79 9.30
CA LEU A 207 -7.98 2.13 10.73
C LEU A 207 -8.09 0.85 11.57
N LEU A 208 -6.96 0.26 11.98
CA LEU A 208 -6.95 -0.95 12.80
C LEU A 208 -7.61 -0.68 14.17
N PRO A 209 -8.40 -1.62 14.73
CA PRO A 209 -8.52 -3.03 14.37
C PRO A 209 -9.53 -3.36 13.24
N LEU A 210 -10.11 -2.37 12.56
CA LEU A 210 -11.03 -2.62 11.46
C LEU A 210 -10.28 -3.15 10.22
N TYR A 211 -10.94 -4.04 9.49
CA TYR A 211 -10.48 -4.57 8.19
C TYR A 211 -9.10 -5.26 8.20
N ARG A 212 -8.82 -6.08 9.22
CA ARG A 212 -7.66 -6.99 9.24
C ARG A 212 -7.73 -7.98 8.07
N GLY A 213 -6.69 -8.09 7.25
CA GLY A 213 -6.59 -9.06 6.16
C GLY A 213 -6.30 -8.47 4.77
N ALA A 214 -6.60 -9.27 3.74
CA ALA A 214 -6.03 -9.12 2.40
C ALA A 214 -6.75 -8.15 1.44
N ALA A 215 -7.87 -7.54 1.84
CA ALA A 215 -8.64 -6.63 0.97
C ALA A 215 -9.35 -5.46 1.70
N PRO A 216 -8.68 -4.73 2.63
CA PRO A 216 -9.31 -3.74 3.49
C PRO A 216 -10.06 -2.64 2.72
N VAL A 217 -9.38 -2.00 1.76
CA VAL A 217 -9.95 -0.90 0.95
C VAL A 217 -11.18 -1.37 0.16
N GLN A 218 -11.16 -2.59 -0.36
CA GLN A 218 -12.30 -3.13 -1.10
C GLN A 218 -13.49 -3.46 -0.19
N ARG A 219 -13.27 -3.84 1.07
CA ARG A 219 -14.36 -4.11 2.03
C ARG A 219 -14.95 -2.84 2.63
N ALA A 220 -14.10 -1.88 3.00
CA ALA A 220 -14.53 -0.54 3.42
C ALA A 220 -15.46 0.12 2.38
N LEU A 221 -15.08 0.09 1.09
CA LEU A 221 -15.92 0.61 0.00
C LEU A 221 -17.18 -0.23 -0.26
N GLN A 222 -17.16 -1.55 -0.01
CA GLN A 222 -18.36 -2.40 -0.11
C GLN A 222 -19.37 -2.15 1.02
N GLU A 223 -18.89 -1.71 2.18
CA GLU A 223 -19.72 -1.33 3.33
C GLU A 223 -20.16 0.15 3.29
N GLY A 224 -19.71 0.91 2.28
CA GLY A 224 -20.13 2.30 2.07
C GLY A 224 -19.64 3.28 3.13
N VAL A 225 -18.48 3.02 3.75
CA VAL A 225 -17.97 3.89 4.82
C VAL A 225 -17.58 5.27 4.27
N SER A 226 -17.98 6.33 4.97
CA SER A 226 -17.59 7.72 4.67
C SER A 226 -16.19 8.08 5.16
N GLU A 227 -15.52 7.17 5.88
CA GLU A 227 -14.18 7.38 6.44
C GLU A 227 -13.43 6.05 6.53
N THR A 228 -12.15 6.07 6.21
CA THR A 228 -11.19 4.98 6.44
C THR A 228 -9.85 5.60 6.87
N GLY A 229 -8.74 4.91 6.66
CA GLY A 229 -7.42 5.45 6.95
C GLY A 229 -6.30 4.47 6.66
N VAL A 230 -5.13 4.76 7.22
CA VAL A 230 -3.95 3.90 7.17
C VAL A 230 -3.34 3.82 8.57
N SER A 231 -2.92 2.62 8.98
CA SER A 231 -2.28 2.34 10.26
C SER A 231 -0.87 1.84 10.04
N LEU A 232 0.06 2.30 10.88
CA LEU A 232 1.34 1.60 11.10
C LEU A 232 1.17 0.70 12.31
N ALA A 233 1.46 -0.59 12.15
CA ALA A 233 1.39 -1.55 13.25
C ALA A 233 2.59 -2.50 13.24
N TYR A 234 3.04 -2.93 14.42
CA TYR A 234 4.02 -4.00 14.53
C TYR A 234 3.40 -5.34 14.05
N THR A 235 4.10 -6.06 13.18
CA THR A 235 3.63 -7.36 12.68
C THR A 235 3.90 -8.45 13.70
N VAL A 236 2.84 -9.15 14.10
CA VAL A 236 2.88 -10.31 15.00
C VAL A 236 2.41 -11.57 14.26
N ARG A 237 2.42 -12.73 14.92
CA ARG A 237 1.97 -14.00 14.30
C ARG A 237 0.48 -14.00 13.96
N ALA A 238 -0.33 -13.20 14.65
CA ALA A 238 -1.75 -13.00 14.36
C ALA A 238 -1.94 -11.94 13.26
N LEU A 239 -2.77 -12.24 12.27
CA LEU A 239 -2.99 -11.43 11.07
C LEU A 239 -3.45 -10.00 11.43
N ASP A 240 -2.62 -9.02 11.11
CA ASP A 240 -2.82 -7.57 11.29
C ASP A 240 -3.27 -7.16 12.71
N ALA A 241 -2.91 -7.95 13.72
CA ALA A 241 -3.41 -7.86 15.09
C ALA A 241 -2.40 -7.24 16.10
N GLY A 242 -1.21 -6.83 15.65
CA GLY A 242 -0.17 -6.31 16.54
C GLY A 242 -0.33 -4.83 16.90
N PRO A 243 0.43 -4.32 17.88
CA PRO A 243 0.24 -2.96 18.38
C PRO A 243 0.37 -1.87 17.31
N VAL A 244 -0.55 -0.91 17.32
CA VAL A 244 -0.61 0.22 16.39
C VAL A 244 0.28 1.35 16.91
N ILE A 245 1.24 1.78 16.08
CA ILE A 245 2.21 2.83 16.40
C ILE A 245 1.57 4.22 16.17
N ALA A 246 0.94 4.38 15.00
CA ALA A 246 0.24 5.59 14.57
C ALA A 246 -0.81 5.25 13.51
N CYS A 247 -1.79 6.12 13.30
CA CYS A 247 -2.74 6.01 12.20
C CYS A 247 -3.17 7.39 11.69
N GLU A 248 -3.52 7.46 10.40
CA GLU A 248 -4.03 8.65 9.73
C GLU A 248 -5.39 8.37 9.12
N ARG A 249 -6.32 9.32 9.25
CA ARG A 249 -7.71 9.18 8.81
C ARG A 249 -7.90 9.78 7.42
N PHE A 250 -8.82 9.21 6.64
CA PHE A 250 -9.13 9.68 5.28
C PHE A 250 -10.64 9.62 5.03
N ALA A 251 -11.23 10.78 4.73
CA ALA A 251 -12.63 10.87 4.32
C ALA A 251 -12.82 10.28 2.92
N VAL A 252 -13.84 9.43 2.76
CA VAL A 252 -14.12 8.68 1.53
C VAL A 252 -15.29 9.34 0.80
N ASP A 253 -15.09 9.73 -0.47
CA ASP A 253 -16.17 10.20 -1.33
C ASP A 253 -16.89 9.06 -2.06
N GLU A 254 -18.11 9.32 -2.53
CA GLU A 254 -18.99 8.31 -3.16
C GLU A 254 -18.48 7.77 -4.52
N TYR A 255 -17.44 8.37 -5.11
CA TYR A 255 -16.98 8.07 -6.47
C TYR A 255 -15.56 7.48 -6.54
N ILE A 256 -14.81 7.50 -5.43
CA ILE A 256 -13.42 7.04 -5.37
C ILE A 256 -13.30 5.53 -5.63
N LYS A 257 -12.43 5.14 -6.56
CA LYS A 257 -12.24 3.72 -6.88
C LYS A 257 -11.27 3.09 -5.90
N ALA A 258 -11.45 1.80 -5.62
CA ALA A 258 -10.57 1.05 -4.73
C ALA A 258 -9.08 1.14 -5.09
N THR A 259 -8.73 1.27 -6.39
CA THR A 259 -7.33 1.47 -6.83
C THR A 259 -6.78 2.87 -6.53
N GLU A 260 -7.63 3.89 -6.54
CA GLU A 260 -7.28 5.30 -6.31
C GLU A 260 -7.11 5.52 -4.80
N LEU A 261 -8.10 5.09 -4.00
CA LEU A 261 -8.03 5.12 -2.54
C LEU A 261 -6.84 4.34 -2.00
N LEU A 262 -6.54 3.16 -2.55
CA LEU A 262 -5.39 2.33 -2.16
C LEU A 262 -4.05 3.03 -2.43
N ALA A 263 -3.90 3.72 -3.55
CA ALA A 263 -2.69 4.50 -3.85
C ALA A 263 -2.55 5.71 -2.90
N ILE A 264 -3.65 6.39 -2.59
CA ILE A 264 -3.69 7.50 -1.63
C ILE A 264 -3.28 7.04 -0.23
N LEU A 265 -3.87 5.94 0.27
CA LEU A 265 -3.58 5.42 1.62
C LEU A 265 -2.12 4.94 1.76
N PHE A 266 -1.51 4.35 0.73
CA PHE A 266 -0.08 4.00 0.79
C PHE A 266 0.86 5.22 0.68
N ASN A 267 0.45 6.30 0.01
CA ASN A 267 1.17 7.58 -0.02
C ASN A 267 1.03 8.39 1.28
N ILE A 268 -0.08 8.25 2.01
CA ILE A 268 -0.21 8.73 3.39
C ILE A 268 0.65 7.85 4.31
N GLY A 269 0.55 6.53 4.17
CA GLY A 269 1.27 5.55 4.98
C GLY A 269 2.79 5.62 4.86
N SER A 270 3.35 5.92 3.69
CA SER A 270 4.79 6.11 3.52
C SER A 270 5.30 7.39 4.19
N LYS A 271 4.51 8.48 4.19
CA LYS A 271 4.82 9.73 4.91
C LYS A 271 4.71 9.55 6.42
N LEU A 272 3.66 8.88 6.88
CA LEU A 272 3.47 8.51 8.27
C LEU A 272 4.63 7.62 8.74
N LEU A 273 5.08 6.67 7.90
CA LEU A 273 6.26 5.86 8.20
C LEU A 273 7.51 6.73 8.35
N LEU A 274 7.82 7.62 7.40
CA LEU A 274 8.98 8.51 7.50
C LEU A 274 8.93 9.41 8.75
N HIS A 275 7.74 9.85 9.19
CA HIS A 275 7.55 10.59 10.44
C HIS A 275 7.83 9.74 11.69
N GLU A 276 7.35 8.50 11.72
CA GLU A 276 7.51 7.61 12.87
C GLU A 276 8.88 6.92 12.94
N LEU A 277 9.61 6.82 11.82
CA LEU A 277 10.89 6.11 11.69
C LEU A 277 11.92 6.43 12.79
N PRO A 278 12.14 7.70 13.23
CA PRO A 278 13.06 8.00 14.33
C PRO A 278 12.68 7.28 15.63
N SER A 279 11.41 7.34 16.04
CA SER A 279 10.93 6.65 17.24
C SER A 279 10.90 5.12 17.08
N ILE A 280 10.80 4.63 15.84
CA ILE A 280 10.88 3.21 15.51
C ILE A 280 12.33 2.71 15.59
N LEU A 281 13.31 3.53 15.22
CA LEU A 281 14.75 3.27 15.34
C LEU A 281 15.24 3.30 16.79
N ASP A 282 14.92 4.36 17.55
CA ASP A 282 15.33 4.49 18.95
C ASP A 282 14.58 3.54 19.90
N GLY A 283 13.49 2.93 19.41
CA GLY A 283 12.70 1.92 20.10
C GLY A 283 11.50 2.46 20.88
N SER A 284 11.40 3.78 21.11
CA SER A 284 10.30 4.42 21.85
C SER A 284 8.92 4.20 21.20
N ALA A 285 8.87 3.91 19.91
CA ALA A 285 7.65 3.48 19.22
C ALA A 285 7.04 2.21 19.84
N LYS A 286 7.86 1.29 20.40
CA LYS A 286 7.37 0.09 21.09
C LYS A 286 6.69 0.42 22.42
N GLU A 287 7.06 1.52 23.07
CA GLU A 287 6.51 1.96 24.35
C GLU A 287 5.18 2.70 24.17
N LYS A 288 5.04 3.47 23.08
CA LYS A 288 3.80 4.21 22.75
C LYS A 288 2.77 3.41 21.94
N ALA A 289 3.17 2.31 21.30
CA ALA A 289 2.29 1.54 20.42
C ALA A 289 1.15 0.86 21.19
N GLN A 290 -0.08 1.09 20.76
CA GLN A 290 -1.28 0.68 21.48
C GLN A 290 -1.72 -0.74 21.09
N PRO A 291 -1.99 -1.64 22.05
CA PRO A 291 -2.55 -2.95 21.74
C PRO A 291 -3.95 -2.81 21.13
N GLN A 292 -4.26 -3.63 20.13
CA GLN A 292 -5.56 -3.60 19.47
C GLN A 292 -6.64 -4.25 20.34
N ASP A 293 -7.86 -3.69 20.30
CA ASP A 293 -9.05 -4.30 20.88
C ASP A 293 -9.66 -5.32 19.91
N ASP A 294 -9.41 -6.60 20.15
CA ASP A 294 -9.95 -7.70 19.32
C ASP A 294 -11.48 -7.73 19.27
N SER A 295 -12.19 -7.22 20.30
CA SER A 295 -13.66 -7.17 20.31
C SER A 295 -14.24 -6.17 19.31
N LYS A 296 -13.42 -5.22 18.85
CA LYS A 296 -13.74 -4.25 17.79
C LYS A 296 -13.17 -4.64 16.43
N SER A 297 -12.51 -5.80 16.31
CA SER A 297 -11.86 -6.18 15.06
C SER A 297 -12.86 -6.65 14.00
N THR A 298 -12.64 -6.23 12.75
CA THR A 298 -13.37 -6.73 11.58
C THR A 298 -12.40 -7.30 10.56
N HIS A 299 -12.85 -8.26 9.77
CA HIS A 299 -12.00 -8.97 8.82
C HIS A 299 -12.28 -8.58 7.38
N ALA A 300 -11.21 -8.37 6.61
CA ALA A 300 -11.26 -8.06 5.19
C ALA A 300 -10.75 -9.24 4.34
N PRO A 301 -11.53 -10.33 4.19
CA PRO A 301 -11.14 -11.46 3.37
C PRO A 301 -11.00 -11.05 1.91
N LYS A 302 -10.07 -11.69 1.21
CA LYS A 302 -9.78 -11.52 -0.23
C LYS A 302 -11.07 -11.41 -1.06
N VAL A 303 -11.09 -10.51 -2.05
CA VAL A 303 -12.18 -10.47 -3.02
C VAL A 303 -11.97 -11.59 -4.06
N HIS A 304 -13.02 -12.38 -4.28
CA HIS A 304 -13.05 -13.44 -5.30
C HIS A 304 -13.94 -13.00 -6.46
N MET A 305 -13.59 -13.38 -7.70
CA MET A 305 -14.52 -13.23 -8.83
C MET A 305 -15.64 -14.26 -8.69
N VAL A 306 -16.86 -13.79 -8.48
CA VAL A 306 -18.07 -14.62 -8.53
C VAL A 306 -18.59 -14.57 -9.97
N TRP A 307 -18.45 -15.68 -10.69
CA TRP A 307 -19.04 -15.83 -12.02
C TRP A 307 -20.53 -16.18 -11.88
N ASN A 308 -21.38 -15.15 -11.82
CA ASN A 308 -22.82 -15.34 -11.99
C ASN A 308 -23.09 -15.65 -13.48
N ILE A 309 -23.08 -16.94 -13.80
CA ILE A 309 -23.49 -17.45 -15.11
C ILE A 309 -25.03 -17.48 -15.10
N TYR A 310 -25.64 -16.57 -15.84
CA TYR A 310 -27.07 -16.54 -16.20
C TYR A 310 -27.20 -16.72 -17.72
#